data_AF-A0A7S2YSW2-F1
#
_entry.id   AF-A0A7S2YSW2-F1
#
_cell.length_a   1.000
_cell.length_b   1.000
_cell.length_c   1.000
_cell.angle_alpha   90.00
_cell.angle_beta   90.00
_cell.angle_gamma   90.00
#
_symmetry.space_group_name_H-M   'P 1'
#
loop_
_entity.id
_entity.type
_entity.pdbx_description
1 polymer ?
#
loop_
_entity_poly.entity_id
_entity_poly.type
_entity_poly.pdbx_seq_one_letter_code
_entity_poly.pdbx_strand_id
1 'polypeptide(L)'
;MMHGRLFPLQAIFLLALVAQSGAFVPFSKCRDAATLWMGNDGSAKHDDMDERQPSAAARKTSAASTDSNTHSVAHMVRISYSQEDESSSAPSRKINSQRQSTQSRDVDVPVYPGETILAALERLASSGGTSGANIPPPFDCRRGNCLTCSAQHTSESAATNLIDTTDNGLSPYVAKTIAERGYVLTCSSTVTGPGVSLTLGANNQLWDYVYRGRLESEETESAARAAMAKAIRISAERNVEEWAEQTESAYQKSEPTD
;
A
#
# COMPACT_ATOMS: atom_id res chain seq x y z
N MET A 1 -41.52 -41.14 -9.02
CA MET A 1 -41.08 -40.55 -10.30
C MET A 1 -40.16 -39.38 -9.97
N MET A 2 -38.85 -39.59 -10.09
CA MET A 2 -37.82 -38.58 -9.88
C MET A 2 -37.24 -38.22 -11.25
N HIS A 3 -37.29 -36.95 -11.61
CA HIS A 3 -36.38 -36.37 -12.60
C HIS A 3 -35.86 -35.04 -12.08
N GLY A 4 -34.65 -35.09 -11.53
CA GLY A 4 -33.76 -33.93 -11.46
C GLY A 4 -32.91 -33.86 -12.73
N ARG A 5 -32.59 -32.64 -13.16
CA ARG A 5 -31.46 -32.25 -14.04
C ARG A 5 -31.10 -30.82 -13.62
N LEU A 6 -29.98 -30.51 -12.96
CA LEU A 6 -28.56 -30.57 -13.37
C LEU A 6 -28.30 -29.82 -14.69
N PHE A 7 -28.27 -28.48 -14.63
CA PHE A 7 -27.60 -27.62 -15.62
C PHE A 7 -27.20 -26.28 -14.97
N PRO A 8 -25.94 -26.14 -14.52
CA PRO A 8 -25.23 -24.86 -14.73
C PRO A 8 -23.74 -25.03 -15.06
N LEU A 9 -23.33 -26.13 -15.72
CA LEU A 9 -21.89 -26.37 -16.02
C LEU A 9 -21.46 -25.99 -17.44
N GLN A 10 -22.38 -25.74 -18.38
CA GLN A 10 -21.99 -25.41 -19.76
C GLN A 10 -21.73 -23.91 -20.02
N ALA A 11 -22.29 -23.01 -19.20
CA ALA A 11 -22.04 -21.57 -19.34
C ALA A 11 -20.61 -21.16 -18.92
N ILE A 12 -19.97 -21.94 -18.03
CA ILE A 12 -18.61 -21.66 -17.54
C ILE A 12 -17.55 -22.06 -18.57
N PHE A 13 -17.83 -23.07 -19.41
CA PHE A 13 -16.88 -23.56 -20.41
C PHE A 13 -16.68 -22.60 -21.59
N LEU A 14 -17.70 -21.82 -21.96
CA LEU A 14 -17.62 -20.83 -23.04
C LEU A 14 -16.80 -19.58 -22.67
N LEU A 15 -16.81 -19.17 -21.40
CA LEU A 15 -15.97 -18.07 -20.92
C LEU A 15 -14.49 -18.48 -20.79
N ALA A 16 -14.21 -19.74 -20.47
CA ALA A 16 -12.84 -20.25 -20.40
C ALA A 16 -12.16 -20.37 -21.79
N LEU A 17 -12.92 -20.65 -22.85
CA LEU A 17 -12.39 -20.80 -24.20
C LEU A 17 -12.00 -19.46 -24.86
N VAL A 18 -12.68 -18.36 -24.50
CA VAL A 18 -12.31 -17.01 -24.95
C VAL A 18 -10.99 -16.53 -24.30
N ALA A 19 -10.66 -17.04 -23.10
CA ALA A 19 -9.38 -16.73 -22.44
C ALA A 19 -8.18 -17.51 -23.02
N GLN A 20 -8.40 -18.68 -23.63
CA GLN A 20 -7.32 -19.52 -24.20
C GLN A 20 -6.95 -19.17 -25.65
N SER A 21 -7.77 -18.41 -26.37
CA SER A 21 -7.55 -18.12 -27.80
C SER A 21 -6.49 -17.05 -28.07
N GLY A 22 -5.85 -16.47 -27.06
CA GLY A 22 -4.71 -15.56 -27.25
C GLY A 22 -5.03 -14.32 -28.11
N ALA A 23 -6.31 -14.01 -28.31
CA ALA A 23 -6.76 -12.81 -29.01
C ALA A 23 -6.52 -11.60 -28.10
N PHE A 24 -5.27 -11.16 -28.11
CA PHE A 24 -4.81 -9.95 -27.45
C PHE A 24 -5.52 -8.76 -28.09
N VAL A 25 -6.62 -8.30 -27.50
CA VAL A 25 -7.24 -7.04 -27.88
C VAL A 25 -6.20 -5.95 -27.55
N PRO A 26 -5.69 -5.19 -28.54
CA PRO A 26 -4.64 -4.22 -28.29
C PRO A 26 -5.14 -3.17 -27.30
N PHE A 27 -4.41 -3.04 -26.18
CA PHE A 27 -4.68 -2.11 -25.07
C PHE A 27 -4.87 -0.65 -25.50
N SER A 28 -4.44 -0.29 -26.71
CA SER A 28 -4.60 1.06 -27.28
C SER A 28 -6.05 1.45 -27.55
N LYS A 29 -6.97 0.49 -27.78
CA LYS A 29 -8.40 0.79 -27.99
C LYS A 29 -9.21 0.93 -26.71
N CYS A 30 -8.71 0.44 -25.57
CA CYS A 30 -9.40 0.59 -24.27
C CYS A 30 -9.17 1.96 -23.62
N ARG A 31 -8.13 2.69 -24.04
CA ARG A 31 -7.77 3.99 -23.46
C ARG A 31 -8.78 5.10 -23.78
N ASP A 32 -9.41 5.05 -24.95
CA ASP A 32 -10.36 6.10 -25.37
C ASP A 32 -11.75 5.94 -24.74
N ALA A 33 -12.10 4.74 -24.26
CA ALA A 33 -13.37 4.48 -23.56
C ALA A 33 -13.35 4.95 -22.09
N ALA A 34 -12.18 5.00 -21.45
CA ALA A 34 -12.05 5.39 -20.05
C ALA A 34 -12.20 6.92 -19.83
N THR A 35 -11.82 7.74 -20.81
CA THR A 35 -11.96 9.21 -20.72
C THR A 35 -13.40 9.70 -20.82
N LEU A 36 -14.33 8.86 -21.30
CA LEU A 36 -15.75 9.23 -21.43
C LEU A 36 -16.58 8.96 -20.17
N TRP A 37 -16.01 8.29 -19.15
CA TRP A 37 -16.73 7.86 -17.94
C TRP A 37 -16.57 8.78 -16.72
N MET A 38 -15.72 9.81 -16.77
CA MET A 38 -15.61 10.80 -15.68
C MET A 38 -16.51 12.03 -15.87
N GLY A 39 -17.42 11.99 -16.84
CA GLY A 39 -18.35 13.07 -17.14
C GLY A 39 -19.70 12.88 -16.46
N ASN A 40 -19.89 13.58 -15.34
CA ASN A 40 -21.18 14.16 -14.94
C ASN A 40 -22.26 13.21 -14.38
N ASP A 41 -22.03 12.65 -13.19
CA ASP A 41 -23.14 12.22 -12.33
C ASP A 41 -23.55 13.38 -11.43
N GLY A 42 -24.77 13.88 -11.70
CA GLY A 42 -25.37 15.01 -11.01
C GLY A 42 -25.65 14.74 -9.54
N SER A 43 -25.28 15.73 -8.72
CA SER A 43 -26.13 16.35 -7.70
C SER A 43 -27.08 15.39 -6.96
N ALA A 44 -26.52 14.54 -6.09
CA ALA A 44 -27.26 14.05 -4.94
C ALA A 44 -27.28 15.17 -3.88
N LYS A 45 -28.47 15.71 -3.64
CA LYS A 45 -28.74 16.64 -2.54
C LYS A 45 -28.39 15.95 -1.22
N HIS A 46 -27.41 16.51 -0.53
CA HIS A 46 -27.13 16.19 0.86
C HIS A 46 -28.20 16.92 1.70
N ASP A 47 -29.11 16.17 2.28
CA ASP A 47 -30.00 16.71 3.31
C ASP A 47 -29.18 17.03 4.56
N ASP A 48 -29.28 18.29 4.99
CA ASP A 48 -28.74 18.83 6.23
C ASP A 48 -29.19 18.00 7.45
N MET A 49 -28.25 17.30 8.08
CA MET A 49 -28.39 16.90 9.48
C MET A 49 -27.56 17.85 10.34
N ASP A 50 -28.25 18.83 10.93
CA ASP A 50 -27.80 19.66 12.03
C ASP A 50 -27.48 18.79 13.27
N GLU A 51 -26.22 18.37 13.40
CA GLU A 51 -25.73 17.74 14.63
C GLU A 51 -25.16 18.81 15.56
N ARG A 52 -25.93 19.07 16.61
CA ARG A 52 -25.64 19.94 17.76
C ARG A 52 -24.21 19.79 18.26
N GLN A 53 -23.45 20.89 18.21
CA GLN A 53 -22.23 21.07 18.99
C GLN A 53 -22.54 21.12 20.50
N PRO A 54 -21.93 20.25 21.35
CA PRO A 54 -21.87 20.50 22.77
C PRO A 54 -20.80 21.57 23.07
N SER A 55 -21.24 22.58 23.81
CA SER A 55 -20.49 23.72 24.31
C SER A 55 -19.18 23.36 25.01
N ALA A 56 -18.15 24.15 24.72
CA ALA A 56 -16.84 24.15 25.37
C ALA A 56 -16.95 24.27 26.90
N ALA A 57 -16.71 23.16 27.60
CA ALA A 57 -16.39 23.17 29.03
C ALA A 57 -14.88 23.39 29.19
N ALA A 58 -14.53 24.56 29.72
CA ALA A 58 -13.17 24.97 30.06
C ALA A 58 -12.53 23.97 31.05
N ARG A 59 -11.67 23.09 30.53
CA ARG A 59 -10.88 22.15 31.33
C ARG A 59 -9.63 22.89 31.82
N LYS A 60 -9.65 23.34 33.08
CA LYS A 60 -8.48 23.82 33.82
C LYS A 60 -7.46 22.67 33.91
N THR A 61 -6.42 22.73 33.10
CA THR A 61 -5.22 21.89 33.26
C THR A 61 -4.30 22.56 34.26
N SER A 62 -4.34 22.11 35.50
CA SER A 62 -3.31 22.42 36.50
C SER A 62 -2.03 21.69 36.09
N ALA A 63 -1.06 22.45 35.56
CA ALA A 63 0.29 21.97 35.32
C ALA A 63 1.00 21.72 36.65
N ALA A 64 0.95 20.48 37.12
CA ALA A 64 1.85 20.00 38.17
C ALA A 64 3.20 19.69 37.51
N SER A 65 4.11 20.67 37.50
CA SER A 65 5.52 20.50 37.13
C SER A 65 6.19 19.65 38.21
N THR A 66 6.22 18.33 37.99
CA THR A 66 7.02 17.43 38.80
C THR A 66 8.39 17.36 38.14
N ASP A 67 9.32 18.18 38.62
CA ASP A 67 10.74 18.17 38.24
C ASP A 67 11.42 16.92 38.82
N SER A 68 11.03 15.73 38.33
CA SER A 68 11.83 14.54 38.52
C SER A 68 12.97 14.58 37.51
N ASN A 69 14.14 15.00 38.00
CA ASN A 69 15.42 14.99 37.30
C ASN A 69 15.90 13.52 37.11
N THR A 70 15.08 12.70 36.46
CA THR A 70 15.47 11.39 35.98
C THR A 70 16.40 11.62 34.81
N HIS A 71 17.69 11.27 34.99
CA HIS A 71 18.63 11.18 33.88
C HIS A 71 17.97 10.39 32.75
N SER A 72 17.65 11.10 31.67
CA SER A 72 16.97 10.56 30.50
C SER A 72 17.95 9.63 29.79
N VAL A 73 17.89 8.34 30.13
CA VAL A 73 18.76 7.32 29.53
C VAL A 73 18.28 7.09 28.09
N ALA A 74 19.15 7.37 27.13
CA ALA A 74 18.86 7.06 25.73
C ALA A 74 18.74 5.54 25.52
N HIS A 75 17.77 5.14 24.72
CA HIS A 75 17.63 3.76 24.26
C HIS A 75 18.36 3.58 22.94
N MET A 76 19.16 2.52 22.82
CA MET A 76 19.83 2.20 21.56
C MET A 76 18.86 1.44 20.64
N VAL A 77 18.70 1.95 19.42
CA VAL A 77 17.95 1.30 18.34
C VAL A 77 18.92 0.86 17.27
N ARG A 78 18.91 -0.42 16.92
CA ARG A 78 19.73 -0.93 15.82
C ARG A 78 19.01 -0.72 14.50
N ILE A 79 19.65 -0.01 13.57
CA ILE A 79 19.10 0.31 12.26
C ILE A 79 19.91 -0.41 11.19
N SER A 80 19.25 -1.31 10.48
CA SER A 80 19.78 -2.00 9.30
C SER A 80 19.28 -1.31 8.03
N TYR A 81 20.17 -1.08 7.06
CA TYR A 81 19.78 -0.50 5.76
C TYR A 81 20.68 -1.02 4.64
N SER A 82 20.11 -1.09 3.44
CA SER A 82 20.86 -1.37 2.21
C SER A 82 21.31 -0.05 1.61
N GLN A 83 22.61 0.14 1.49
CA GLN A 83 23.15 1.24 0.71
C GLN A 83 23.37 0.73 -0.72
N GLU A 84 22.66 1.32 -1.67
CA GLU A 84 23.04 1.18 -3.07
C GLU A 84 24.29 2.04 -3.24
N ASP A 85 25.44 1.39 -3.47
CA ASP A 85 26.64 2.13 -3.85
C ASP A 85 26.33 2.81 -5.17
N GLU A 86 26.09 4.13 -5.13
CA GLU A 86 26.07 5.00 -6.31
C GLU A 86 27.49 5.03 -6.90
N SER A 87 27.90 3.93 -7.54
CA SER A 87 29.08 3.94 -8.37
C SER A 87 28.77 4.84 -9.56
N SER A 88 29.32 6.05 -9.55
CA SER A 88 29.10 7.11 -10.53
C SER A 88 29.72 6.78 -11.91
N SER A 89 29.40 5.64 -12.49
CA SER A 89 29.76 5.30 -13.87
C SER A 89 28.57 5.61 -14.77
N ALA A 90 28.78 6.53 -15.71
CA ALA A 90 27.86 6.94 -16.76
C ALA A 90 27.09 5.76 -17.41
N PRO A 91 25.87 5.97 -17.92
CA PRO A 91 24.99 4.91 -18.42
C PRO A 91 25.56 4.29 -19.71
N SER A 92 26.45 3.32 -19.57
CA SER A 92 26.91 2.51 -20.68
C SER A 92 25.96 1.33 -20.81
N ARG A 93 25.04 1.41 -21.78
CA ARG A 93 24.08 0.36 -22.16
C ARG A 93 24.82 -0.97 -22.42
N LYS A 94 24.90 -1.84 -21.41
CA LYS A 94 24.95 -3.29 -21.60
C LYS A 94 24.12 -3.96 -20.52
N ILE A 95 23.00 -4.54 -20.96
CA ILE A 95 22.10 -5.38 -20.19
C ILE A 95 22.88 -6.64 -19.84
N ASN A 96 23.42 -6.70 -18.62
CA ASN A 96 23.76 -7.93 -17.95
C ASN A 96 23.28 -7.80 -16.52
N SER A 97 22.30 -8.65 -16.16
CA SER A 97 21.73 -8.77 -14.82
C SER A 97 22.79 -9.38 -13.91
N GLN A 98 23.76 -8.55 -13.49
CA GLN A 98 24.78 -8.92 -12.53
C GLN A 98 24.23 -8.57 -11.15
N ARG A 99 24.03 -9.59 -10.31
CA ARG A 99 23.60 -9.45 -8.91
C ARG A 99 24.52 -8.44 -8.21
N GLN A 100 24.05 -7.21 -8.05
CA GLN A 100 24.72 -6.23 -7.20
C GLN A 100 24.68 -6.77 -5.77
N SER A 101 25.86 -6.98 -5.20
CA SER A 101 26.05 -7.33 -3.81
C SER A 101 25.63 -6.14 -2.96
N THR A 102 24.38 -6.09 -2.53
CA THR A 102 23.90 -5.10 -1.56
C THR A 102 24.54 -5.41 -0.20
N GLN A 103 25.48 -4.58 0.25
CA GLN A 103 26.04 -4.71 1.59
C GLN A 103 25.05 -4.13 2.59
N SER A 104 24.52 -4.96 3.49
CA SER A 104 23.73 -4.48 4.63
C SER A 104 24.65 -3.78 5.64
N ARG A 105 24.28 -2.57 6.06
CA ARG A 105 24.97 -1.86 7.13
C ARG A 105 24.04 -1.75 8.34
N ASP A 106 24.63 -1.92 9.51
CA ASP A 106 23.96 -1.78 10.79
C ASP A 106 24.55 -0.59 11.55
N VAL A 107 23.69 0.22 12.15
CA VAL A 107 24.08 1.40 12.94
C VAL A 107 23.25 1.45 14.20
N ASP A 108 23.89 1.65 15.34
CA ASP A 108 23.19 1.83 16.61
C ASP A 108 22.90 3.33 16.82
N VAL A 109 21.62 3.68 16.89
CA VAL A 109 21.14 5.06 17.02
C VAL A 109 20.62 5.29 18.44
N PRO A 110 21.18 6.24 19.20
CA PRO A 110 20.62 6.61 20.50
C PRO A 110 19.34 7.41 20.29
N VAL A 111 18.22 6.94 20.84
CA VAL A 111 16.91 7.60 20.83
C VAL A 111 16.56 8.05 22.24
N TYR A 112 16.32 9.35 22.43
CA TYR A 112 15.95 9.88 23.74
C TYR A 112 14.46 9.65 24.05
N PRO A 113 14.08 9.49 25.33
CA PRO A 113 12.68 9.45 25.74
C PRO A 113 11.84 10.60 25.16
N GLY A 114 10.74 10.24 24.49
CA GLY A 114 9.84 11.19 23.81
C GLY A 114 10.32 11.66 22.42
N GLU A 115 11.53 11.31 22.00
CA GLU A 115 12.03 11.55 20.65
C GLU A 115 11.49 10.47 19.69
N THR A 116 11.12 10.86 18.48
CA THR A 116 10.77 9.91 17.43
C THR A 116 12.03 9.32 16.80
N ILE A 117 11.92 8.11 16.25
CA ILE A 117 13.06 7.44 15.61
C ILE A 117 13.61 8.29 14.44
N LEU A 118 12.73 8.94 13.67
CA LEU A 118 13.14 9.84 12.60
C LEU A 118 13.95 11.04 13.12
N ALA A 119 13.51 11.67 14.22
CA ALA A 119 14.23 12.81 14.80
C ALA A 119 15.64 12.40 15.27
N ALA A 120 15.79 11.21 15.85
CA ALA A 120 17.10 10.67 16.24
C ALA A 120 18.02 10.42 15.03
N LEU A 121 17.47 9.91 13.92
CA LEU A 121 18.20 9.73 12.66
C LEU A 121 18.66 11.07 12.06
N GLU A 122 17.78 12.07 12.04
CA GLU A 122 18.09 13.42 11.55
C GLU A 122 19.18 14.10 12.38
N ARG A 123 19.15 13.93 13.71
CA ARG A 123 20.19 14.41 14.61
C ARG A 123 21.53 13.74 14.35
N LEU A 124 21.53 12.43 14.07
CA LEU A 124 22.75 11.71 13.72
C LEU A 124 23.34 12.20 12.39
N ALA A 125 22.49 12.39 11.37
CA ALA A 125 22.90 12.92 10.07
C ALA A 125 23.46 14.35 10.17
N SER A 126 22.88 15.19 11.04
CA SER A 126 23.31 16.58 11.22
C SER A 126 24.62 16.71 12.02
N SER A 127 24.94 15.73 12.87
CA SER A 127 26.08 15.81 13.78
C SER A 127 27.44 15.66 13.06
N GLY A 128 27.45 15.36 11.75
CA GLY A 128 28.69 15.24 10.96
C GLY A 128 29.70 14.22 11.53
N GLY A 129 29.24 13.36 12.43
CA GLY A 129 30.07 12.50 13.25
C GLY A 129 30.78 11.48 12.36
N THR A 130 32.05 11.25 12.66
CA THR A 130 33.01 10.36 11.99
C THR A 130 32.57 8.89 11.84
N SER A 131 31.38 8.52 12.31
CA SER A 131 30.80 7.18 12.24
C SER A 131 30.14 6.85 10.90
N GLY A 132 30.58 7.46 9.78
CA GLY A 132 30.42 6.97 8.39
C GLY A 132 29.01 6.71 7.84
N ALA A 133 27.97 6.84 8.64
CA ALA A 133 26.60 6.51 8.31
C ALA A 133 25.83 7.79 8.01
N ASN A 134 26.10 8.38 6.85
CA ASN A 134 25.24 9.40 6.30
C ASN A 134 24.00 8.71 5.70
N ILE A 135 23.09 8.28 6.58
CA ILE A 135 21.82 7.66 6.20
C ILE A 135 20.83 8.82 6.07
N PRO A 136 20.49 9.30 4.86
CA PRO A 136 19.35 10.19 4.71
C PRO A 136 18.10 9.37 5.03
N PRO A 137 17.40 9.63 6.15
CA PRO A 137 16.20 8.87 6.45
C PRO A 137 15.15 9.19 5.37
N PRO A 138 14.44 8.19 4.83
CA PRO A 138 13.37 8.47 3.89
C PRO A 138 12.20 9.10 4.67
N PHE A 139 11.86 10.35 4.40
CA PHE A 139 10.69 11.00 4.98
C PHE A 139 10.04 11.96 3.99
N ASP A 140 8.75 12.21 4.21
CA ASP A 140 7.97 13.17 3.42
C ASP A 140 7.06 13.98 4.37
N CYS A 141 5.95 13.39 4.83
CA CYS A 141 4.95 14.14 5.60
C CYS A 141 5.31 14.45 7.07
N ARG A 142 6.21 13.66 7.68
CA ARG A 142 6.60 13.72 9.12
C ARG A 142 5.44 13.68 10.14
N ARG A 143 4.26 13.21 9.74
CA ARG A 143 3.04 13.18 10.57
C ARG A 143 2.44 11.78 10.73
N GLY A 144 3.07 10.76 10.16
CA GLY A 144 2.54 9.40 10.13
C GLY A 144 1.52 9.13 9.01
N ASN A 145 1.14 10.15 8.22
CA ASN A 145 0.11 10.01 7.19
C ASN A 145 0.60 9.44 5.85
N CYS A 146 1.90 9.10 5.73
CA CYS A 146 2.49 8.54 4.52
C CYS A 146 3.40 7.35 4.84
N LEU A 147 3.66 6.48 3.87
CA LEU A 147 4.44 5.26 4.05
C LEU A 147 5.95 5.42 3.75
N THR A 148 6.40 6.63 3.40
CA THR A 148 7.79 6.89 2.98
C THR A 148 8.80 6.53 4.08
N CYS A 149 8.47 6.82 5.34
CA CYS A 149 9.33 6.60 6.50
C CYS A 149 9.14 5.23 7.17
N SER A 150 8.54 4.27 6.46
CA SER A 150 8.29 2.95 7.01
C SER A 150 9.58 2.17 7.22
N ALA A 151 9.69 1.54 8.37
CA ALA A 151 10.71 0.56 8.69
C ALA A 151 10.03 -0.76 9.05
N GLN A 152 10.76 -1.87 8.99
CA GLN A 152 10.26 -3.18 9.39
C GLN A 152 11.02 -3.68 10.62
N HIS A 153 10.33 -4.30 11.57
CA HIS A 153 10.98 -5.01 12.66
C HIS A 153 11.82 -6.18 12.11
N THR A 154 13.05 -6.34 12.62
CA THR A 154 13.80 -7.57 12.42
C THR A 154 13.22 -8.69 13.28
N SER A 155 13.56 -9.95 12.99
CA SER A 155 13.09 -11.12 13.76
C SER A 155 13.49 -11.09 15.24
N GLU A 156 14.54 -10.36 15.59
CA GLU A 156 15.07 -10.24 16.95
C GLU A 156 14.58 -8.97 17.66
N SER A 157 13.73 -8.17 17.00
CA SER A 157 13.30 -6.86 17.48
C SER A 157 12.25 -6.96 18.59
N ALA A 158 12.47 -6.23 19.68
CA ALA A 158 11.51 -6.12 20.77
C ALA A 158 10.38 -5.13 20.41
N ALA A 159 9.41 -5.57 19.61
CA ALA A 159 8.30 -4.73 19.13
C ALA A 159 7.45 -4.10 20.25
N THR A 160 7.39 -4.74 21.43
CA THR A 160 6.68 -4.22 22.61
C THR A 160 7.26 -2.92 23.18
N ASN A 161 8.52 -2.61 22.84
CA ASN A 161 9.23 -1.41 23.31
C ASN A 161 9.10 -0.23 22.35
N LEU A 162 8.20 -0.33 21.38
CA LEU A 162 7.90 0.71 20.42
C LEU A 162 6.43 1.10 20.53
N ILE A 163 6.18 2.39 20.76
CA ILE A 163 4.84 2.95 20.80
C ILE A 163 4.67 3.77 19.52
N ASP A 164 3.75 3.31 18.67
CA ASP A 164 3.29 4.13 17.54
C ASP A 164 2.22 5.11 18.02
N THR A 165 2.32 6.35 17.58
CA THR A 165 1.33 7.37 17.95
C THR A 165 0.03 7.03 17.26
N THR A 166 -0.99 6.63 18.02
CA THR A 166 -2.29 6.11 17.55
C THR A 166 -3.13 7.05 16.68
N ASP A 167 -2.67 8.28 16.42
CA ASP A 167 -3.35 9.30 15.61
C ASP A 167 -2.53 9.73 14.40
N ASN A 168 -2.04 8.73 13.66
CA ASN A 168 -1.21 8.89 12.47
C ASN A 168 -2.04 9.07 11.19
N GLY A 169 -3.32 9.43 11.28
CA GLY A 169 -4.18 9.82 10.15
C GLY A 169 -4.34 8.79 9.03
N LEU A 170 -3.84 7.57 9.23
CA LEU A 170 -3.95 6.48 8.28
C LEU A 170 -5.35 5.89 8.29
N SER A 171 -5.79 5.40 7.13
CA SER A 171 -7.01 4.60 7.10
C SER A 171 -6.87 3.35 7.99
N PRO A 172 -7.95 2.88 8.65
CA PRO A 172 -7.89 1.71 9.54
C PRO A 172 -7.29 0.46 8.88
N TYR A 173 -7.55 0.27 7.58
CA TYR A 173 -6.98 -0.84 6.80
C TYR A 173 -5.44 -0.76 6.71
N VAL A 174 -4.91 0.43 6.42
CA VAL A 174 -3.46 0.65 6.28
C VAL A 174 -2.77 0.46 7.63
N ALA A 175 -3.33 1.05 8.70
CA ALA A 175 -2.81 0.91 10.06
C ALA A 175 -2.79 -0.57 10.49
N LYS A 176 -3.87 -1.31 10.23
CA LYS A 176 -3.94 -2.75 10.48
C LYS A 176 -2.88 -3.53 9.71
N THR A 177 -2.72 -3.24 8.41
CA THR A 177 -1.72 -3.91 7.55
C THR A 177 -0.30 -3.67 8.05
N ILE A 178 0.02 -2.43 8.46
CA ILE A 178 1.32 -2.07 9.04
C ILE A 178 1.59 -2.91 10.29
N ALA A 179 0.63 -2.94 11.23
CA ALA A 179 0.76 -3.66 12.49
C ALA A 179 0.90 -5.18 12.29
N GLU A 180 0.05 -5.80 11.48
CA GLU A 180 0.07 -7.25 11.23
C GLU A 180 1.36 -7.73 10.57
N ARG A 181 1.98 -6.88 9.76
CA ARG A 181 3.19 -7.21 9.00
C ARG A 181 4.48 -6.80 9.71
N GLY A 182 4.38 -6.23 10.92
CA GLY A 182 5.53 -5.80 11.71
C GLY A 182 6.26 -4.59 11.12
N TYR A 183 5.54 -3.70 10.44
CA TYR A 183 6.07 -2.40 10.00
C TYR A 183 5.79 -1.33 11.04
N VAL A 184 6.59 -0.27 11.00
CA VAL A 184 6.46 0.92 11.85
C VAL A 184 6.74 2.18 11.05
N LEU A 185 6.16 3.30 11.45
CA LEU A 185 6.44 4.60 10.86
C LEU A 185 7.41 5.38 11.75
N THR A 186 8.66 5.48 11.31
CA THR A 186 9.74 6.09 12.12
C THR A 186 9.46 7.54 12.53
N CYS A 187 8.63 8.28 11.78
CA CYS A 187 8.27 9.66 12.10
C CYS A 187 7.20 9.80 13.20
N SER A 188 6.42 8.75 13.51
CA SER A 188 5.36 8.75 14.53
C SER A 188 5.59 7.75 15.65
N SER A 189 6.70 6.99 15.60
CA SER A 189 7.02 5.96 16.59
C SER A 189 8.09 6.45 17.57
N THR A 190 7.87 6.14 18.85
CA THR A 190 8.79 6.44 19.98
C THR A 190 9.23 5.13 20.65
N VAL A 191 10.39 5.16 21.30
CA VAL A 191 11.00 3.98 21.93
C VAL A 191 10.92 4.09 23.45
N THR A 192 10.40 3.06 24.10
CA THR A 192 10.23 3.00 25.57
C THR A 192 11.19 2.04 26.27
N GLY A 193 11.96 1.26 25.52
CA GLY A 193 12.86 0.26 26.08
C GLY A 193 13.93 -0.21 25.10
N PRO A 194 14.91 -1.00 25.58
CA PRO A 194 16.01 -1.50 24.76
C PRO A 194 15.60 -2.62 23.79
N GLY A 195 16.49 -2.98 22.87
CA GLY A 195 16.31 -4.16 22.00
C GLY A 195 15.44 -3.93 20.76
N VAL A 196 15.20 -2.68 20.38
CA VAL A 196 14.51 -2.35 19.14
C VAL A 196 15.50 -2.42 17.98
N SER A 197 15.18 -3.24 16.99
CA SER A 197 15.96 -3.44 15.76
C SER A 197 15.06 -3.26 14.54
N LEU A 198 15.42 -2.37 13.61
CA LEU A 198 14.59 -2.01 12.46
C LEU A 198 15.38 -2.03 11.15
N THR A 199 14.73 -2.45 10.08
CA THR A 199 15.23 -2.40 8.71
C THR A 199 14.59 -1.23 7.97
N LEU A 200 15.39 -0.26 7.50
CA LEU A 200 14.94 0.84 6.64
C LEU A 200 14.85 0.42 5.17
N GLY A 201 14.14 1.21 4.36
CA GLY A 201 14.00 0.97 2.92
C GLY A 201 12.92 -0.05 2.55
N ALA A 202 12.08 -0.44 3.51
CA ALA A 202 11.00 -1.40 3.31
C ALA A 202 9.69 -0.75 2.78
N ASN A 203 9.73 0.53 2.40
CA ASN A 203 8.57 1.29 1.94
C ASN A 203 7.96 0.71 0.67
N ASN A 204 8.77 0.34 -0.33
CA ASN A 204 8.24 -0.21 -1.58
C ASN A 204 7.46 -1.52 -1.35
N GLN A 205 7.95 -2.38 -0.44
CA GLN A 205 7.27 -3.61 -0.07
C GLN A 205 5.95 -3.32 0.65
N LEU A 206 5.95 -2.35 1.57
CA LEU A 206 4.74 -1.94 2.28
C LEU A 206 3.70 -1.32 1.33
N TRP A 207 4.14 -0.49 0.37
CA TRP A 207 3.28 0.04 -0.70
C TRP A 207 2.63 -1.08 -1.50
N ASP A 208 3.40 -2.10 -1.89
CA ASP A 208 2.87 -3.27 -2.59
C ASP A 208 1.83 -4.00 -1.72
N TYR A 209 2.11 -4.25 -0.44
CA TYR A 209 1.14 -4.92 0.44
C TYR A 209 -0.15 -4.11 0.62
N VAL A 210 -0.05 -2.80 0.82
CA VAL A 210 -1.20 -1.94 1.08
C VAL A 210 -2.07 -1.77 -0.17
N TYR A 211 -1.45 -1.48 -1.32
CA TYR A 211 -2.19 -1.07 -2.51
C TYR A 211 -2.36 -2.19 -3.54
N ARG A 212 -1.33 -3.02 -3.77
CA ARG A 212 -1.47 -4.16 -4.68
C ARG A 212 -2.29 -5.27 -4.03
N GLY A 213 -2.01 -5.58 -2.77
CA GLY A 213 -2.76 -6.60 -2.03
C GLY A 213 -4.26 -6.32 -1.93
N ARG A 214 -4.67 -5.04 -1.90
CA ARG A 214 -6.09 -4.66 -1.92
C ARG A 214 -6.80 -5.05 -3.22
N LEU A 215 -6.09 -4.98 -4.34
CA LEU A 215 -6.61 -5.35 -5.65
C LEU A 215 -6.75 -6.87 -5.82
N GLU A 216 -5.96 -7.63 -5.08
CA GLU A 216 -5.96 -9.11 -5.11
C GLU A 216 -7.00 -9.74 -4.18
N SER A 217 -7.75 -8.95 -3.39
CA SER A 217 -8.82 -9.49 -2.56
C SER A 217 -9.99 -9.99 -3.43
N GLU A 218 -10.58 -11.13 -3.04
CA GLU A 218 -11.71 -11.73 -3.77
C GLU A 218 -12.88 -10.75 -3.94
N GLU A 219 -13.12 -9.89 -2.94
CA GLU A 219 -14.13 -8.84 -3.01
C GLU A 219 -13.81 -7.80 -4.09
N THR A 220 -12.58 -7.27 -4.11
CA THR A 220 -12.15 -6.32 -5.15
C THR A 220 -12.16 -6.97 -6.53
N GLU A 221 -11.70 -8.21 -6.66
CA GLU A 221 -11.78 -8.95 -7.91
C GLU A 221 -13.23 -9.18 -8.36
N SER A 222 -14.12 -9.53 -7.43
CA SER A 222 -15.54 -9.73 -7.71
C SER A 222 -16.20 -8.41 -8.18
N ALA A 223 -15.91 -7.31 -7.49
CA ALA A 223 -16.36 -5.98 -7.88
C ALA A 223 -15.81 -5.57 -9.26
N ALA A 224 -14.54 -5.85 -9.53
CA ALA A 224 -13.91 -5.60 -10.84
C ALA A 224 -14.55 -6.44 -11.95
N ARG A 225 -14.79 -7.74 -11.72
CA ARG A 225 -15.50 -8.64 -12.66
C ARG A 225 -16.92 -8.15 -12.93
N ALA A 226 -17.64 -7.73 -11.89
CA ALA A 226 -18.99 -7.18 -12.03
C ALA A 226 -19.01 -5.87 -12.83
N ALA A 227 -18.07 -4.96 -12.58
CA ALA A 227 -17.91 -3.72 -13.32
C ALA A 227 -17.57 -4.00 -14.80
N MET A 228 -16.67 -4.94 -15.06
CA MET A 228 -16.30 -5.36 -16.42
C MET A 228 -17.49 -5.97 -17.16
N ALA A 229 -18.24 -6.88 -16.53
CA ALA A 229 -19.44 -7.47 -17.12
C ALA A 229 -20.49 -6.38 -17.46
N LYS A 230 -20.67 -5.40 -16.56
CA LYS A 230 -21.55 -4.25 -16.81
C LYS A 230 -21.08 -3.41 -18.00
N ALA A 231 -19.78 -3.14 -18.11
CA ALA A 231 -19.21 -2.38 -19.22
C ALA A 231 -19.39 -3.10 -20.56
N ILE A 232 -19.14 -4.42 -20.60
CA ILE A 232 -19.38 -5.26 -21.79
C ILE A 232 -20.85 -5.19 -22.18
N ARG A 233 -21.77 -5.34 -21.23
CA ARG A 233 -23.21 -5.27 -21.50
C ARG A 233 -23.62 -3.92 -22.09
N ILE A 234 -23.19 -2.81 -21.47
CA ILE A 234 -23.47 -1.46 -21.98
C ILE A 234 -22.89 -1.27 -23.40
N SER A 235 -21.72 -1.81 -23.68
CA SER A 235 -21.13 -1.78 -25.02
C SER A 235 -21.96 -2.58 -26.03
N ALA A 236 -22.44 -3.76 -25.66
CA ALA A 236 -23.27 -4.60 -26.52
C ALA A 236 -24.64 -3.95 -26.81
N GLU A 237 -25.24 -3.32 -25.78
CA GLU A 237 -26.48 -2.56 -25.92
C GLU A 237 -26.33 -1.35 -26.87
N ARG A 238 -25.12 -0.77 -26.96
CA ARG A 238 -24.82 0.34 -27.88
C ARG A 238 -24.51 -0.13 -29.30
N ASN A 239 -24.01 -1.36 -29.48
CA ASN A 239 -23.55 -1.90 -30.76
C ASN A 239 -24.30 -3.21 -31.10
N VAL A 240 -25.63 -3.12 -31.15
CA VAL A 240 -26.51 -4.31 -31.31
C VAL A 240 -26.23 -5.06 -32.61
N GLU A 241 -25.99 -4.34 -33.72
CA GLU A 241 -25.71 -4.94 -35.04
C GLU A 241 -24.43 -5.78 -35.01
N GLU A 242 -23.33 -5.19 -34.52
CA GLU A 242 -22.03 -5.88 -34.39
C GLU A 242 -22.15 -7.11 -33.46
N TRP A 243 -22.88 -6.99 -32.35
CA TRP A 243 -23.11 -8.10 -31.44
C TRP A 243 -23.92 -9.23 -32.09
N ALA A 244 -24.93 -8.90 -32.91
CA ALA A 244 -25.73 -9.88 -33.63
C ALA A 244 -24.88 -10.65 -34.66
N GLU A 245 -24.07 -9.93 -35.47
CA GLU A 245 -23.17 -10.53 -36.45
C GLU A 245 -22.13 -11.47 -35.80
N GLN A 246 -21.55 -11.05 -34.67
CA GLN A 246 -20.60 -11.88 -33.92
C GLN A 246 -21.25 -13.14 -33.35
N THR A 247 -22.48 -13.02 -32.85
CA THR A 247 -23.22 -14.15 -32.26
C THR A 247 -23.61 -15.16 -33.34
N GLU A 248 -24.09 -14.70 -34.51
CA GLU A 248 -24.40 -15.56 -35.65
C GLU A 248 -23.14 -16.25 -36.20
N SER A 249 -22.03 -15.51 -36.32
CA SER A 249 -20.74 -16.07 -36.73
C SER A 249 -20.21 -17.13 -35.76
N ALA A 250 -20.41 -16.94 -34.46
CA ALA A 250 -20.01 -17.92 -33.44
C ALA A 250 -20.87 -19.19 -33.50
N TYR A 251 -22.17 -19.04 -33.73
CA TYR A 251 -23.10 -20.15 -33.90
C TYR A 251 -22.70 -21.02 -35.11
N GLN A 252 -22.51 -20.40 -36.28
CA GLN A 252 -22.12 -21.10 -37.51
C GLN A 252 -20.79 -21.86 -37.37
N LYS A 253 -19.83 -21.32 -36.61
CA LYS A 253 -18.55 -22.00 -36.35
C LYS A 253 -18.64 -23.18 -35.38
N SER A 254 -19.67 -23.21 -34.54
CA SER A 254 -19.85 -24.25 -33.52
C SER A 254 -20.60 -25.47 -34.03
N GLU A 255 -21.14 -25.43 -35.23
CA GLU A 255 -21.76 -26.60 -35.85
C GLU A 255 -20.69 -27.65 -36.16
N PRO A 256 -20.82 -28.87 -35.61
CA PRO A 256 -19.88 -29.94 -35.92
C PRO A 256 -20.01 -30.27 -37.41
N THR A 257 -18.89 -30.18 -38.14
CA THR A 257 -18.79 -30.71 -39.50
C THR A 257 -18.83 -32.24 -39.44
N ASP A 258 -19.97 -32.81 -39.83
CA ASP A 258 -20.18 -34.24 -40.04
C ASP A 258 -19.31 -34.80 -41.19
#